data_AF-A0A2H6LJB4-F1
#
_entry.id   AF-A0A2H6LJB4-F1
#
_cell.length_a   1.000
_cell.length_b   1.000
_cell.length_c   1.000
_cell.angle_alpha   90.00
_cell.angle_beta   90.00
_cell.angle_gamma   90.00
#
_symmetry.space_group_name_H-M   'P 1'
#
loop_
_entity.id
_entity.type
_entity.pdbx_description
1 polymer ?
#
loop_
_entity_poly.entity_id
_entity_poly.type
_entity_poly.pdbx_seq_one_letter_code
_entity_poly.pdbx_strand_id
1 'polypeptide(L)'
;MNRENFIYDSKCDNLQKALDIYTNGGRILCAVCGSELIIIGYEDKTLITKYQLQPGIYCPVSSKHICAKFIFADHFEEFRQKFGYNE
;
A
#
# COMPACT_ATOMS: atom_id res chain seq x y z
N MET A 1 -0.99 23.27 -8.32
CA MET A 1 -1.38 22.36 -7.22
C MET A 1 -0.12 21.94 -6.49
N ASN A 2 0.02 22.31 -5.21
CA ASN A 2 1.14 21.85 -4.38
C ASN A 2 0.90 20.38 -4.07
N ARG A 3 1.81 19.51 -4.49
CA ARG A 3 1.76 18.08 -4.11
C ARG A 3 2.16 17.96 -2.65
N GLU A 4 1.23 17.52 -1.81
CA GLU A 4 1.51 17.26 -0.41
C GLU A 4 2.35 15.98 -0.28
N ASN A 5 3.39 16.03 0.57
CA ASN A 5 4.20 14.86 0.91
C ASN A 5 3.83 14.42 2.32
N PHE A 6 3.57 13.12 2.50
CA PHE A 6 3.27 12.54 3.80
C PHE A 6 4.28 11.44 4.13
N ILE A 7 4.88 11.52 5.31
CA ILE A 7 5.78 10.48 5.80
C ILE A 7 4.94 9.43 6.54
N TYR A 8 4.92 8.21 6.00
CA TYR A 8 4.19 7.09 6.57
C TYR A 8 5.13 6.15 7.32
N ASP A 9 4.80 5.94 8.59
CA ASP A 9 5.35 4.89 9.45
C ASP A 9 4.21 3.91 9.76
N SER A 10 4.40 2.62 9.42
CA SER A 10 3.41 1.57 9.64
C SER A 10 3.12 1.29 11.12
N LYS A 11 3.92 1.84 12.04
CA LYS A 11 3.69 1.76 13.49
C LYS A 11 2.70 2.79 14.02
N CYS A 12 2.39 3.82 13.24
CA CYS A 12 1.43 4.85 13.62
C CYS A 12 0.06 4.55 13.01
N ASP A 13 -1.01 4.84 13.75
CA ASP A 13 -2.41 4.77 13.28
C ASP A 13 -2.75 5.94 12.33
N ASN A 14 -1.97 6.04 11.25
CA ASN A 14 -2.02 7.12 10.27
C ASN A 14 -2.41 6.61 8.87
N LEU A 15 -2.91 5.37 8.78
CA LEU A 15 -3.26 4.74 7.52
C LEU A 15 -4.31 5.55 6.76
N GLN A 16 -5.39 5.96 7.44
CA GLN A 16 -6.46 6.74 6.82
C GLN A 16 -5.93 8.05 6.22
N LYS A 17 -5.12 8.78 6.99
CA LYS A 17 -4.49 10.02 6.53
C LYS A 17 -3.57 9.80 5.32
N ALA A 18 -2.79 8.71 5.31
CA ALA A 18 -1.94 8.38 4.17
C ALA A 18 -2.77 8.10 2.89
N LEU A 19 -3.89 7.41 3.03
CA LEU A 19 -4.80 7.13 1.93
C LEU A 19 -5.46 8.40 1.40
N ASP A 20 -5.96 9.28 2.28
CA ASP A 20 -6.55 10.57 1.91
C ASP A 20 -5.55 11.45 1.14
N ILE A 21 -4.28 11.47 1.55
CA ILE A 21 -3.25 12.24 0.84
C ILE A 21 -2.93 11.62 -0.52
N TYR A 22 -2.84 10.29 -0.59
CA TYR A 22 -2.59 9.57 -1.84
C TYR A 22 -3.71 9.78 -2.87
N THR A 23 -4.98 9.70 -2.45
CA THR A 23 -6.15 9.91 -3.33
C THR A 23 -6.24 11.35 -3.84
N ASN A 24 -5.75 12.31 -3.07
CA ASN A 24 -5.61 13.72 -3.49
C ASN A 24 -4.38 13.98 -4.37
N GLY A 25 -3.64 12.94 -4.78
CA GLY A 25 -2.46 13.05 -5.65
C GLY A 25 -1.18 13.47 -4.92
N GLY A 26 -1.17 13.37 -3.60
CA GLY A 26 0.01 13.53 -2.76
C GLY A 26 0.93 12.31 -2.81
N ARG A 27 2.17 12.48 -2.35
CA ARG A 27 3.16 11.41 -2.29
C ARG A 27 3.27 10.87 -0.89
N ILE A 28 3.25 9.55 -0.77
CA ILE A 28 3.47 8.88 0.52
C ILE A 28 4.90 8.37 0.54
N LEU A 29 5.68 8.79 1.54
CA LEU A 29 7.10 8.50 1.66
C LEU A 29 7.36 7.56 2.82
N CYS A 30 8.32 6.66 2.66
CA CYS A 30 8.77 5.76 3.70
C CYS A 30 9.46 6.55 4.82
N ALA A 31 9.03 6.36 6.07
CA ALA A 31 9.68 6.98 7.23
C ALA A 31 11.15 6.56 7.45
N VAL A 32 11.56 5.39 6.93
CA VAL A 32 12.92 4.85 7.14
C VAL A 32 13.90 5.32 6.06
N CYS A 33 13.53 5.22 4.78
CA CYS A 33 14.43 5.49 3.66
C CYS A 33 14.00 6.64 2.75
N GLY A 34 12.88 7.31 3.03
CA GLY A 34 12.39 8.46 2.27
C GLY A 34 11.87 8.15 0.86
N SER A 35 11.90 6.89 0.43
CA SER A 35 11.40 6.48 -0.89
C SER A 35 9.88 6.60 -0.96
N GLU A 36 9.34 6.93 -2.13
CA GLU A 36 7.91 6.86 -2.39
C GLU A 36 7.39 5.43 -2.20
N LEU A 37 6.34 5.27 -1.41
CA LEU A 37 5.72 3.99 -1.11
C LEU A 37 4.83 3.56 -2.26
N ILE A 38 4.79 2.26 -2.49
CA ILE A 38 3.87 1.64 -3.42
C ILE A 38 2.57 1.39 -2.65
N ILE A 39 1.49 2.01 -3.09
CA ILE A 39 0.14 1.79 -2.56
C ILE A 39 -0.63 1.00 -3.61
N ILE A 40 -1.14 -0.16 -3.21
CA ILE A 40 -1.91 -1.05 -4.07
C ILE A 40 -3.32 -1.11 -3.50
N GLY A 41 -4.28 -0.52 -4.20
CA GLY A 41 -5.70 -0.67 -3.89
C GLY A 41 -6.24 -2.02 -4.35
N TYR A 42 -7.44 -2.38 -3.87
CA TYR A 42 -8.14 -3.60 -4.27
C TYR A 42 -8.52 -3.62 -5.76
N GLU A 43 -8.81 -2.44 -6.30
CA GLU A 43 -9.23 -2.27 -7.68
C GLU A 43 -8.03 -2.18 -8.63
N ASP A 44 -6.81 -2.01 -8.11
CA ASP A 44 -5.56 -1.87 -8.87
C ASP A 44 -5.01 -3.22 -9.36
N LYS A 45 -5.83 -3.93 -10.15
CA LYS A 45 -5.49 -5.26 -10.72
C LYS A 45 -4.13 -5.28 -11.39
N THR A 46 -3.78 -4.22 -12.11
CA THR A 46 -2.48 -4.09 -12.79
C THR A 46 -1.32 -4.05 -11.83
N LEU A 47 -1.44 -3.34 -10.70
CA LEU A 47 -0.37 -3.26 -9.69
C LEU A 47 -0.27 -4.58 -8.91
N ILE A 48 -1.41 -5.19 -8.56
CA ILE A 48 -1.45 -6.52 -7.94
C ILE A 48 -0.70 -7.54 -8.79
N THR A 49 -1.01 -7.62 -10.09
CA THR A 49 -0.33 -8.56 -11.00
C THR A 49 1.14 -8.20 -11.23
N LYS A 50 1.46 -6.90 -11.39
CA LYS A 50 2.83 -6.44 -11.66
C LYS A 50 3.77 -6.72 -10.51
N TYR A 51 3.35 -6.44 -9.28
CA TYR A 51 4.18 -6.59 -8.09
C TYR A 51 4.02 -7.96 -7.42
N GLN A 52 3.00 -8.74 -7.80
CA GLN A 52 2.61 -9.98 -7.11
C GLN A 52 2.41 -9.75 -5.60
N LEU A 53 1.90 -8.58 -5.24
CA LEU A 53 1.65 -8.16 -3.86
C LEU A 53 0.15 -8.02 -3.62
N GLN A 54 -0.25 -8.23 -2.36
CA GLN A 54 -1.62 -7.99 -1.91
C GLN A 54 -1.91 -6.48 -1.87
N PRO A 55 -3.19 -6.08 -1.76
CA PRO A 55 -3.54 -4.71 -1.46
C PRO A 55 -2.91 -4.27 -0.14
N GLY A 56 -2.31 -3.10 -0.14
CA GLY A 56 -1.52 -2.63 0.98
C GLY A 56 -0.55 -1.52 0.61
N ILE A 57 0.31 -1.19 1.58
CA ILE A 57 1.37 -0.19 1.45
C ILE A 57 2.71 -0.88 1.62
N TYR A 58 3.60 -0.66 0.66
CA TYR A 58 4.89 -1.33 0.56
C TYR A 58 6.02 -0.33 0.32
N CYS A 59 7.13 -0.54 1.02
CA CYS A 59 8.37 0.15 0.68
C CYS A 59 9.08 -0.58 -0.46
N PRO A 60 9.41 0.10 -1.58
CA PRO A 60 10.10 -0.53 -2.70
C PRO A 60 11.57 -0.90 -2.40
N VAL A 61 12.18 -0.27 -1.39
CA VAL A 61 13.58 -0.51 -1.01
C VAL A 61 13.71 -1.73 -0.11
N SER A 62 12.80 -1.91 0.86
CA SER A 62 12.83 -3.05 1.77
C SER A 62 11.47 -3.29 2.42
N SER A 63 10.98 -4.54 2.37
CA SER A 63 9.78 -4.97 3.09
C SER A 63 9.92 -4.86 4.61
N LYS A 64 11.14 -4.77 5.15
CA LYS A 64 11.40 -4.51 6.57
C LYS A 64 11.07 -3.08 7.00
N HIS A 65 11.01 -2.14 6.05
CA HIS A 65 10.68 -0.75 6.36
C HIS A 65 9.17 -0.56 6.49
N ILE A 66 8.42 -0.95 5.45
CA ILE A 66 6.96 -0.89 5.41
C ILE A 66 6.45 -2.10 4.64
N CYS A 67 5.62 -2.91 5.30
CA CYS A 67 4.83 -3.99 4.71
C CYS A 67 3.50 -4.04 5.46
N ALA A 68 2.57 -3.17 5.08
CA ALA A 68 1.27 -3.05 5.71
C ALA A 68 0.20 -3.56 4.73
N LYS A 69 -0.24 -4.80 4.93
CA LYS A 69 -1.31 -5.41 4.13
C LYS A 69 -2.66 -4.88 4.62
N PHE A 70 -3.56 -4.57 3.70
CA PHE A 70 -4.95 -4.31 4.04
C PHE A 70 -5.60 -5.67 4.34
N ILE A 71 -5.79 -5.98 5.63
CA ILE A 71 -6.40 -7.23 6.08
C ILE A 71 -7.92 -7.04 6.12
N PHE A 72 -8.67 -7.74 5.27
CA PHE A 72 -10.10 -7.97 5.49
C PHE A 72 -10.33 -9.46 5.58
N ALA A 73 -10.88 -9.91 6.71
CA ALA A 73 -11.24 -11.30 6.91
C ALA A 73 -12.33 -11.76 5.91
N ASP A 74 -13.23 -10.85 5.51
CA ASP A 74 -14.43 -11.21 4.73
C ASP A 74 -14.22 -11.37 3.22
N HIS A 75 -13.21 -10.72 2.63
CA HIS A 75 -12.98 -10.73 1.17
C HIS A 75 -11.67 -11.41 0.75
N PHE A 76 -10.92 -11.98 1.71
CA PHE A 76 -9.62 -12.59 1.45
C PHE A 76 -9.72 -13.84 0.56
N GLU A 77 -10.72 -14.68 0.74
CA GLU A 77 -10.92 -15.88 -0.08
C GLU A 77 -11.28 -15.53 -1.52
N GLU A 78 -12.19 -14.56 -1.73
CA GLU A 78 -12.56 -14.06 -3.05
C GLU A 78 -11.36 -13.44 -3.77
N PHE A 79 -10.55 -12.66 -3.04
CA PHE A 79 -9.31 -12.10 -3.55
C PHE A 79 -8.33 -13.20 -3.99
N ARG A 80 -8.09 -14.21 -3.13
CA ARG A 80 -7.20 -15.33 -3.47
C ARG A 80 -7.65 -16.09 -4.71
N GLN A 81 -8.94 -16.42 -4.82
CA GLN A 81 -9.48 -17.16 -5.97
C GLN A 81 -9.36 -16.35 -7.27
N LYS A 82 -9.69 -15.06 -7.24
CA LYS A 82 -9.72 -14.20 -8.43
C LYS A 82 -8.33 -13.90 -9.00
N PHE A 83 -7.33 -13.83 -8.14
CA PHE A 83 -5.96 -13.44 -8.53
C PHE A 83 -4.95 -14.60 -8.49
N GLY A 84 -5.40 -15.83 -8.20
CA GLY A 84 -4.54 -17.02 -8.20
C GLY A 84 -3.41 -16.95 -7.17
N TYR A 85 -3.64 -16.26 -6.04
CA TYR A 85 -2.62 -16.04 -5.02
C TYR A 85 -2.52 -17.27 -4.10
N ASN A 86 -1.36 -17.94 -4.13
CA ASN A 86 -0.95 -18.94 -3.16
C ASN A 86 0.16 -18.33 -2.29
N GLU A 87 -0.01 -18.40 -0.97
CA GLU A 87 1.00 -17.96 0.01
C GLU A 87 2.34 -18.68 -0.16
#